data_AF-A0A7C7HCN7-F1
#
_entry.id   AF-A0A7C7HCN7-F1
#
_cell.length_a   1.000
_cell.length_b   1.000
_cell.length_c   1.000
_cell.angle_alpha   90.00
_cell.angle_beta   90.00
_cell.angle_gamma   90.00
#
_symmetry.space_group_name_H-M   'P 1'
#
loop_
_entity.id
_entity.type
_entity.pdbx_description
1 polymer ?
#
loop_
_entity_poly.entity_id
_entity_poly.type
_entity_poly.pdbx_seq_one_letter_code
_entity_poly.pdbx_strand_id
1 'polypeptide(L)'
;MGSLPERIFLNMAMTLDGKITTCDGTGPKFASQADQERMLQIRSSADAIIIGAGTAITDNPTSNLSAQYQKWRKEQGMVPNPIKAVISGRGSVPSMLKMFNSNDSPALVFTTNQIDSDHYNDLHKVAEIHVVGKLEVDFLHIVEILA
;
A
#
# COMPACT_ATOMS: atom_id res chain seq x y z
N MET A 1 16.69 1.48 25.22
CA MET A 1 15.62 2.21 24.51
C MET A 1 14.58 1.17 24.11
N GLY A 2 13.38 1.21 24.69
CA GLY A 2 12.32 0.29 24.29
C GLY A 2 11.87 0.60 22.87
N SER A 3 11.75 -0.41 22.02
CA SER A 3 11.06 -0.24 20.74
C SER A 3 9.66 0.30 21.01
N LEU A 4 9.24 1.30 20.24
CA LEU A 4 7.84 1.69 20.24
C LEU A 4 7.02 0.46 19.78
N PRO A 5 5.83 0.23 20.35
CA PRO A 5 5.00 -0.88 19.90
C PRO A 5 4.68 -0.72 18.41
N GLU A 6 4.68 -1.84 17.69
CA GLU A 6 4.18 -1.90 16.31
C GLU A 6 2.74 -1.34 16.28
N ARG A 7 2.51 -0.35 15.41
CA ARG A 7 1.20 0.31 15.29
C ARG A 7 0.62 0.06 13.91
N ILE A 8 -0.52 -0.63 13.89
CA ILE A 8 -1.34 -0.82 12.70
C ILE A 8 -2.61 -0.01 12.87
N PHE A 9 -2.94 0.80 11.86
CA PHE A 9 -4.19 1.53 11.82
C PHE A 9 -4.87 1.33 10.47
N LEU A 10 -6.19 1.25 10.49
CA LEU A 10 -7.03 1.25 9.30
C LEU A 10 -7.61 2.65 9.12
N ASN A 11 -7.46 3.21 7.92
CA ASN A 11 -8.11 4.46 7.54
C ASN A 11 -8.99 4.20 6.31
N MET A 12 -10.26 4.59 6.39
CA MET A 12 -11.25 4.32 5.34
C MET A 12 -12.27 5.46 5.27
N ALA A 13 -12.56 5.89 4.05
CA ALA A 13 -13.72 6.71 3.74
C ALA A 13 -14.85 5.78 3.26
N MET A 14 -16.08 6.00 3.76
CA MET A 14 -17.25 5.24 3.34
C MET A 14 -18.50 6.14 3.26
N THR A 15 -19.47 5.73 2.46
CA THR A 15 -20.82 6.31 2.47
C THR A 15 -21.54 5.99 3.78
N LEU A 16 -22.65 6.69 4.06
CA LEU A 16 -23.45 6.48 5.26
C LEU A 16 -23.96 5.04 5.41
N ASP A 17 -24.21 4.35 4.29
CA ASP A 17 -24.65 2.96 4.26
C ASP A 17 -23.48 1.94 4.18
N GLY A 18 -22.25 2.38 4.42
CA GLY A 18 -21.07 1.51 4.55
C GLY A 18 -20.44 1.06 3.24
N LYS A 19 -20.68 1.76 2.13
CA LYS A 19 -20.05 1.43 0.84
C LYS A 19 -18.75 2.20 0.67
N ILE A 20 -17.75 1.50 0.17
CA ILE A 20 -16.38 1.99 0.05
C ILE A 20 -15.99 2.27 -1.41
N THR A 21 -16.87 1.89 -2.34
CA THR A 21 -16.74 2.11 -3.78
C THR A 21 -18.14 2.28 -4.39
N THR A 22 -18.20 2.87 -5.58
CA THR A 22 -19.39 2.91 -6.42
C THR A 22 -19.64 1.56 -7.11
N CYS A 23 -20.88 1.32 -7.55
CA CYS A 23 -21.27 0.08 -8.22
C CYS A 23 -20.57 -0.16 -9.57
N ASP A 24 -20.09 0.91 -10.22
CA ASP A 24 -19.31 0.85 -11.45
C ASP A 24 -17.80 0.60 -11.20
N GLY A 25 -17.38 0.47 -9.93
CA GLY A 25 -15.99 0.21 -9.57
C GLY A 25 -15.03 1.37 -9.88
N THR A 26 -15.51 2.59 -10.08
CA THR A 26 -14.66 3.74 -10.44
C THR A 26 -13.95 4.42 -9.26
N GLY A 27 -13.88 3.74 -8.11
CA GLY A 27 -13.29 4.24 -6.87
C GLY A 27 -14.18 5.24 -6.12
N PRO A 28 -13.86 5.57 -4.85
CA PRO A 28 -14.66 6.45 -4.03
C PRO A 28 -14.60 7.91 -4.52
N LYS A 29 -15.73 8.44 -5.01
CA LYS A 29 -15.90 9.85 -5.43
C LYS A 29 -16.53 10.76 -4.36
N PHE A 30 -16.72 10.24 -3.15
CA PHE A 30 -17.45 10.91 -2.07
C PHE A 30 -16.51 11.55 -1.01
N ALA A 31 -15.20 11.32 -1.08
CA ALA A 31 -14.23 11.93 -0.18
C ALA A 31 -14.05 13.42 -0.51
N SER A 32 -14.25 14.28 0.49
CA SER A 32 -14.01 15.73 0.35
C SER A 32 -12.53 16.07 0.27
N GLN A 33 -12.19 17.29 -0.14
CA GLN A 33 -10.80 17.75 -0.12
C GLN A 33 -10.19 17.70 1.29
N ALA A 34 -10.96 18.04 2.33
CA ALA A 34 -10.50 17.98 3.71
C ALA A 34 -10.22 16.53 4.16
N ASP A 35 -11.02 15.57 3.69
CA ASP A 35 -10.82 14.14 3.95
C ASP A 35 -9.56 13.60 3.25
N GLN A 36 -9.36 13.98 1.98
CA GLN A 36 -8.15 13.64 1.24
C GLN A 36 -6.88 14.20 1.90
N GLU A 37 -6.93 15.44 2.38
CA GLU A 37 -5.84 16.07 3.12
C GLU A 37 -5.55 15.35 4.44
N ARG A 38 -6.61 14.97 5.17
CA ARG A 38 -6.48 14.17 6.40
C ARG A 38 -5.84 12.81 6.12
N MET A 39 -6.20 12.15 5.04
CA MET A 39 -5.59 10.90 4.61
C MET A 39 -4.09 11.07 4.31
N LEU A 40 -3.69 12.15 3.64
CA LEU A 40 -2.28 12.46 3.39
C LEU A 40 -1.52 12.72 4.70
N GLN A 41 -2.13 13.43 5.66
CA GLN A 41 -1.55 13.64 6.98
C GLN A 41 -1.30 12.31 7.71
N ILE A 42 -2.30 11.42 7.75
CA ILE A 42 -2.17 10.09 8.36
C ILE A 42 -1.03 9.31 7.69
N ARG A 43 -1.03 9.24 6.36
CA ARG A 43 0.01 8.55 5.58
C ARG A 43 1.41 9.14 5.81
N SER A 44 1.52 10.45 6.01
CA SER A 44 2.81 11.10 6.24
C SER A 44 3.50 10.65 7.53
N SER A 45 2.75 10.18 8.51
CA SER A 45 3.28 9.63 9.77
C SER A 45 3.56 8.12 9.73
N ALA A 46 3.24 7.45 8.63
CA ALA A 46 3.36 6.00 8.48
C ALA A 46 4.73 5.60 7.89
N ASP A 47 5.24 4.44 8.28
CA ASP A 47 6.44 3.85 7.65
C ASP A 47 6.09 3.09 6.37
N ALA A 48 4.92 2.45 6.34
CA ALA A 48 4.38 1.75 5.19
C ALA A 48 2.88 2.06 4.96
N ILE A 49 2.45 1.98 3.71
CA ILE A 49 1.05 1.99 3.28
C ILE A 49 0.76 0.63 2.65
N ILE A 50 -0.23 -0.09 3.18
CA ILE A 50 -0.64 -1.40 2.69
C ILE A 50 -2.01 -1.28 2.01
N ILE A 51 -2.13 -1.83 0.80
CA ILE A 51 -3.40 -1.99 0.08
C ILE A 51 -3.59 -3.41 -0.42
N GLY A 52 -4.83 -3.82 -0.68
CA GLY A 52 -5.12 -5.09 -1.35
C GLY A 52 -4.98 -5.00 -2.87
N ALA A 53 -4.73 -6.12 -3.52
CA ALA A 53 -4.62 -6.24 -4.98
C ALA A 53 -5.83 -5.67 -5.73
N GLY A 54 -7.05 -5.90 -5.23
CA GLY A 54 -8.27 -5.36 -5.82
C GLY A 54 -8.25 -3.83 -5.90
N THR A 55 -7.94 -3.16 -4.80
CA THR A 55 -7.77 -1.70 -4.75
C THR A 55 -6.64 -1.24 -5.67
N ALA A 56 -5.50 -1.93 -5.66
CA ALA A 56 -4.37 -1.57 -6.52
C ALA A 56 -4.73 -1.61 -8.01
N ILE A 57 -5.46 -2.65 -8.43
CA ILE A 57 -5.88 -2.85 -9.83
C ILE A 57 -6.97 -1.86 -10.22
N THR A 58 -7.98 -1.67 -9.37
CA THR A 58 -9.14 -0.84 -9.67
C THR A 58 -8.82 0.65 -9.61
N ASP A 59 -8.16 1.11 -8.54
CA ASP A 59 -7.93 2.54 -8.30
C ASP A 59 -6.57 3.00 -8.85
N ASN A 60 -5.64 2.07 -9.07
CA ASN A 60 -4.28 2.33 -9.57
C ASN A 60 -3.61 3.57 -8.93
N PRO A 61 -3.52 3.63 -7.58
CA PRO A 61 -2.95 4.78 -6.89
C PRO A 61 -1.43 4.83 -7.06
N THR A 62 -0.86 6.04 -7.01
CA THR A 62 0.60 6.20 -6.85
C THR A 62 1.06 5.91 -5.42
N SER A 63 0.18 6.11 -4.44
CA SER A 63 0.47 6.10 -3.00
C SER A 63 1.53 7.10 -2.56
N ASN A 64 1.80 8.12 -3.37
CA ASN A 64 2.73 9.19 -3.05
C ASN A 64 2.08 10.24 -2.14
N LEU A 65 2.90 10.87 -1.32
CA LEU A 65 2.54 12.06 -0.56
C LEU A 65 2.67 13.30 -1.43
N SER A 66 1.95 14.37 -1.08
CA SER A 66 2.16 15.68 -1.69
C SER A 66 3.50 16.29 -1.25
N ALA A 67 4.02 17.24 -2.03
CA ALA A 67 5.34 17.83 -1.79
C ALA A 67 5.52 18.39 -0.37
N GLN A 68 4.46 18.95 0.22
CA GLN A 68 4.50 19.48 1.59
C GLN A 68 4.79 18.37 2.63
N TYR A 69 4.16 17.20 2.49
CA TYR A 69 4.33 16.07 3.41
C TYR A 69 5.64 15.33 3.14
N GLN A 70 6.08 15.26 1.89
CA GLN A 70 7.41 14.75 1.55
C GLN A 70 8.51 15.62 2.19
N LYS A 71 8.35 16.96 2.16
CA LYS A 71 9.27 17.88 2.81
C LYS A 71 9.26 17.69 4.33
N TRP A 72 8.08 17.62 4.94
CA TRP A 72 7.93 17.37 6.37
C TRP A 72 8.63 16.07 6.79
N ARG A 73 8.43 14.96 6.07
CA ARG A 73 9.10 13.68 6.34
C ARG A 73 10.61 13.79 6.28
N LYS A 74 11.14 14.49 5.26
CA LYS A 74 12.59 14.75 5.15
C LYS A 74 13.12 15.54 6.34
N GLU A 75 12.39 16.54 6.82
CA GLU A 75 12.74 17.32 8.02
C GLU A 75 12.74 16.46 9.30
N GLN A 76 11.96 15.38 9.33
CA GLN A 76 11.98 14.36 10.40
C GLN A 76 13.05 13.27 10.20
N GLY A 77 13.89 13.36 9.16
CA GLY A 77 14.90 12.33 8.85
C GLY A 77 14.34 11.06 8.21
N MET A 78 13.10 11.08 7.73
CA MET A 78 12.43 9.96 7.07
C MET A 78 12.58 10.04 5.54
N VAL A 79 12.40 8.89 4.86
CA VAL A 79 12.27 8.85 3.40
C VAL A 79 11.03 9.61 2.92
N PRO A 80 11.03 10.21 1.72
CA PRO A 80 9.99 11.18 1.32
C PRO A 80 8.59 10.59 1.21
N ASN A 81 8.46 9.32 0.82
CA ASN A 81 7.20 8.58 0.83
C ASN A 81 7.34 7.33 1.71
N PRO A 82 6.25 6.83 2.31
CA PRO A 82 6.23 5.54 2.99
C PRO A 82 6.49 4.39 2.02
N ILE A 83 6.87 3.22 2.55
CA ILE A 83 6.94 1.97 1.79
C ILE A 83 5.56 1.69 1.16
N LYS A 84 5.55 1.28 -0.11
CA LYS A 84 4.32 0.97 -0.85
C LYS A 84 4.12 -0.54 -0.88
N ALA A 85 3.21 -1.05 -0.06
CA ALA A 85 2.96 -2.48 0.03
C ALA A 85 1.62 -2.86 -0.61
N VAL A 86 1.62 -3.93 -1.40
CA VAL A 86 0.40 -4.56 -1.91
C VAL A 86 0.33 -6.02 -1.47
N ILE A 87 -0.85 -6.43 -0.99
CA ILE A 87 -1.14 -7.82 -0.65
C ILE A 87 -1.92 -8.45 -1.81
N SER A 88 -1.38 -9.53 -2.38
CA SER A 88 -1.98 -10.28 -3.48
C SER A 88 -1.73 -11.77 -3.31
N GLY A 89 -2.77 -12.53 -2.94
CA GLY A 89 -2.60 -13.95 -2.62
C GLY A 89 -1.98 -14.80 -3.74
N ARG A 90 -2.23 -14.45 -5.01
CA ARG A 90 -1.68 -15.14 -6.19
C ARG A 90 -0.63 -14.32 -6.94
N GLY A 91 -0.20 -13.18 -6.40
CA GLY A 91 0.72 -12.28 -7.10
C GLY A 91 0.15 -11.68 -8.39
N SER A 92 -1.18 -11.67 -8.58
CA SER A 92 -1.82 -11.28 -9.85
C SER A 92 -1.89 -9.76 -10.08
N VAL A 93 -1.04 -8.98 -9.42
CA VAL A 93 -1.03 -7.51 -9.55
C VAL A 93 -0.17 -7.16 -10.77
N PRO A 94 -0.63 -6.32 -11.72
CA PRO A 94 0.16 -5.93 -12.87
C PRO A 94 1.42 -5.14 -12.47
N SER A 95 2.58 -5.50 -13.01
CA SER A 95 3.85 -4.80 -12.76
C SER A 95 3.88 -3.35 -13.27
N MET A 96 2.95 -2.96 -14.14
CA MET A 96 2.83 -1.61 -14.70
C MET A 96 2.02 -0.63 -13.84
N LEU A 97 1.49 -1.05 -12.68
CA LEU A 97 0.73 -0.16 -11.81
C LEU A 97 1.56 1.04 -11.34
N LYS A 98 0.90 2.18 -11.13
CA LYS A 98 1.55 3.45 -10.81
C LYS A 98 2.39 3.39 -9.53
N MET A 99 1.99 2.57 -8.55
CA MET A 99 2.75 2.39 -7.32
C MET A 99 4.17 1.84 -7.56
N PHE A 100 4.39 1.10 -8.65
CA PHE A 100 5.69 0.51 -9.02
C PHE A 100 6.54 1.43 -9.92
N ASN A 101 5.95 2.43 -10.56
CA ASN A 101 6.62 3.24 -11.58
C ASN A 101 7.56 4.33 -11.01
N SER A 102 7.75 4.40 -9.69
CA SER A 102 8.51 5.48 -9.05
C SER A 102 9.51 4.92 -8.04
N ASN A 103 10.79 5.25 -8.25
CA ASN A 103 11.90 4.90 -7.34
C ASN A 103 11.98 5.85 -6.13
N ASP A 104 10.88 6.51 -5.76
CA ASP A 104 10.82 7.49 -4.69
C ASP A 104 10.49 6.87 -3.32
N SER A 105 10.23 5.57 -3.29
CA SER A 105 10.14 4.71 -2.11
C SER A 105 10.11 3.22 -2.54
N PRO A 106 10.58 2.28 -1.71
CA PRO A 106 10.45 0.85 -1.98
C PRO A 106 9.00 0.42 -2.22
N ALA A 107 8.81 -0.51 -3.15
CA ALA A 107 7.55 -1.21 -3.36
C ALA A 107 7.69 -2.67 -2.96
N LEU A 108 6.76 -3.16 -2.14
CA LEU A 108 6.70 -4.53 -1.65
C LEU A 108 5.45 -5.24 -2.17
N VAL A 109 5.59 -6.51 -2.56
CA VAL A 109 4.49 -7.41 -2.86
C VAL A 109 4.48 -8.55 -1.86
N PHE A 110 3.41 -8.66 -1.09
CA PHE A 110 3.16 -9.81 -0.22
C PHE A 110 2.23 -10.79 -0.94
N THR A 111 2.70 -12.01 -1.14
CA THR A 111 1.99 -13.07 -1.88
C THR A 111 2.10 -14.42 -1.15
N THR A 112 1.48 -15.45 -1.71
CA THR A 112 1.61 -16.85 -1.25
C THR A 112 2.37 -17.69 -2.28
N ASN A 113 2.63 -18.96 -1.94
CA ASN A 113 3.16 -19.97 -2.87
C ASN A 113 2.26 -20.19 -4.11
N GLN A 114 1.07 -19.60 -4.17
CA GLN A 114 0.23 -19.62 -5.37
C GLN A 114 0.67 -18.66 -6.48
N ILE A 115 1.70 -17.83 -6.28
CA ILE A 115 2.25 -17.02 -7.38
C ILE A 115 2.86 -17.93 -8.46
N ASP A 116 2.48 -17.73 -9.71
CA ASP A 116 3.11 -18.42 -10.84
C ASP A 116 4.41 -17.73 -11.28
N SER A 117 5.20 -18.45 -12.09
CA SER A 117 6.50 -17.99 -12.55
C SER A 117 6.43 -16.70 -13.36
N ASP A 118 5.38 -16.50 -14.14
CA ASP A 118 5.26 -15.36 -15.05
C ASP A 118 5.00 -14.08 -14.23
N HIS A 119 4.03 -14.14 -13.31
CA HIS A 119 3.78 -13.05 -12.37
C HIS A 119 5.00 -12.74 -11.50
N TYR A 120 5.71 -13.75 -10.99
CA TYR A 120 6.95 -13.52 -10.23
C TYR A 120 8.02 -12.83 -11.09
N ASN A 121 8.22 -13.32 -12.32
CA ASN A 121 9.19 -12.78 -13.26
C ASN A 121 8.89 -11.32 -13.64
N ASP A 122 7.64 -10.92 -13.67
CA ASP A 122 7.29 -9.53 -13.96
C ASP A 122 7.36 -8.63 -12.72
N LEU A 123 6.94 -9.13 -11.56
CA LEU A 123 6.93 -8.34 -10.33
C LEU A 123 8.31 -8.13 -9.73
N HIS A 124 9.22 -9.11 -9.78
CA HIS A 124 10.55 -8.97 -9.14
C HIS A 124 11.42 -7.89 -9.80
N LYS A 125 11.05 -7.46 -11.02
CA LYS A 125 11.70 -6.36 -11.74
C LYS A 125 11.36 -4.98 -11.17
N VAL A 126 10.24 -4.87 -10.46
CA VAL A 126 9.66 -3.57 -10.05
C VAL A 126 9.34 -3.48 -8.56
N ALA A 127 9.39 -4.59 -7.83
CA ALA A 127 9.11 -4.67 -6.40
C ALA A 127 9.87 -5.83 -5.74
N GLU A 128 10.11 -5.70 -4.44
CA GLU A 128 10.56 -6.83 -3.62
C GLU A 128 9.37 -7.73 -3.30
N ILE A 129 9.52 -9.04 -3.52
CA ILE A 129 8.46 -10.03 -3.34
C ILE A 129 8.72 -10.83 -2.09
N HIS A 130 7.75 -10.82 -1.16
CA HIS A 130 7.73 -11.66 0.02
C HIS A 130 6.65 -12.72 -0.10
N VAL A 131 7.05 -13.99 -0.02
CA VAL A 131 6.14 -15.13 0.02
C VAL A 131 5.82 -15.44 1.48
N VAL A 132 4.63 -15.02 1.92
CA VAL A 132 4.19 -15.03 3.32
C VAL A 132 3.10 -16.06 3.58
N GLY A 133 3.03 -17.15 2.81
CA GLY A 133 2.01 -18.16 3.03
C GLY A 133 1.94 -19.21 1.93
N LYS A 134 1.16 -20.27 2.14
CA LYS A 134 1.00 -21.35 1.16
C LYS A 134 -0.21 -21.14 0.25
N LEU A 135 -1.40 -21.10 0.85
CA LEU A 135 -2.67 -20.87 0.15
C LEU A 135 -3.29 -19.54 0.55
N GLU A 136 -3.17 -19.17 1.83
CA GLU A 136 -3.62 -17.90 2.36
C GLU A 136 -2.43 -17.07 2.84
N VAL A 137 -2.63 -15.76 2.90
CA VAL A 137 -1.64 -14.80 3.38
C VAL A 137 -1.53 -14.90 4.90
N ASP A 138 -0.31 -15.07 5.41
CA ASP A 138 -0.02 -14.93 6.83
C ASP A 138 0.22 -13.45 7.15
N PHE A 139 -0.79 -12.79 7.74
CA PHE A 139 -0.69 -11.39 8.10
C PHE A 139 0.27 -11.13 9.25
N LEU A 140 0.52 -12.08 10.15
CA LEU A 140 1.50 -11.90 11.23
C LEU A 140 2.90 -11.82 10.65
N HIS A 141 3.22 -12.69 9.69
CA HIS A 141 4.50 -12.66 9.01
C HIS A 141 4.72 -11.34 8.22
N ILE A 142 3.65 -10.75 7.65
CA ILE A 142 3.75 -9.41 7.04
C ILE A 142 4.16 -8.36 8.07
N VAL A 143 3.55 -8.39 9.27
CA VAL A 143 3.86 -7.44 10.33
C VAL A 143 5.31 -7.61 10.80
N GLU A 144 5.78 -8.84 10.97
CA GLU A 144 7.17 -9.15 11.32
C GLU A 144 8.18 -8.62 10.28
N ILE A 145 7.85 -8.69 8.99
CA ILE A 145 8.70 -8.14 7.91
C ILE A 145 8.76 -6.61 7.93
N LEU A 146 7.69 -5.95 8.39
CA LEU A 146 7.57 -4.49 8.40
C LEU A 146 8.02 -3.83 9.71
N ALA A 147 8.33 -4.61 10.75
CA ALA A 147 8.76 -4.15 12.06
C ALA A 147 10.25 -3.76 12.12
#